data_AF-A0A1F8QIQ0-F1
#
_entry.id   AF-A0A1F8QIQ0-F1
#
_cell.length_a   1.000
_cell.length_b   1.000
_cell.length_c   1.000
_cell.angle_alpha   90.00
_cell.angle_beta   90.00
_cell.angle_gamma   90.00
#
_symmetry.space_group_name_H-M   'P 1'
#
loop_
_entity.id
_entity.type
_entity.pdbx_description
1 polymer ?
#
loop_
_entity_poly.entity_id
_entity_poly.type
_entity_poly.pdbx_seq_one_letter_code
_entity_poly.pdbx_strand_id
1 'polypeptide(L)'
;MNTRSKLLHMFTMLVLLLAAFPVMSVAAKPKVPKTDKKVVFCHRKGKGKSRFVRINVSKKSTKAHLKHGDGYPGQAVPGMEGKWFDEACKVVEATRVTSEPITLEFEQWGTVSCPAGYSVVGGGYEGATSSVLYSQPAEEGIAPYPTYTFYIFTPPEEGWAVQNGPDTQTLTIYADCLPTAP
;
A
#
# COMPACT_ATOMS: atom_id res chain seq x y z
N MET A 1 11.84 4.25 -83.71
CA MET A 1 13.24 4.66 -83.91
C MET A 1 13.86 5.00 -82.56
N ASN A 2 15.09 4.50 -82.39
CA ASN A 2 16.01 4.58 -81.25
C ASN A 2 16.02 5.91 -80.48
N THR A 3 16.14 5.86 -79.14
CA THR A 3 16.95 6.83 -78.38
C THR A 3 17.28 6.28 -76.99
N ARG A 4 18.23 5.35 -76.99
CA ARG A 4 19.22 5.17 -75.91
C ARG A 4 19.93 6.52 -75.67
N SER A 5 19.49 7.34 -74.73
CA SER A 5 20.27 8.49 -74.25
C SER A 5 19.63 9.03 -72.97
N LYS A 6 20.43 9.42 -71.97
CA LYS A 6 20.08 10.02 -70.66
C LYS A 6 20.05 9.13 -69.40
N LEU A 7 20.58 7.90 -69.41
CA LEU A 7 20.78 7.15 -68.15
C LEU A 7 22.24 6.96 -67.73
N LEU A 8 23.19 7.66 -68.39
CA LEU A 8 24.64 7.37 -68.22
C LEU A 8 25.50 8.52 -67.65
N HIS A 9 24.92 9.62 -67.16
CA HIS A 9 25.73 10.75 -66.64
C HIS A 9 25.34 11.29 -65.25
N MET A 10 24.46 10.61 -64.51
CA MET A 10 24.13 10.99 -63.12
C MET A 10 24.32 9.85 -62.11
N PHE A 11 25.25 8.93 -62.38
CA PHE A 11 25.63 7.88 -61.41
C PHE A 11 27.14 7.83 -61.12
N THR A 12 27.93 8.74 -61.69
CA THR A 12 29.41 8.73 -61.61
C THR A 12 30.01 9.84 -60.75
N MET A 13 29.22 10.57 -59.96
CA MET A 13 29.71 11.63 -59.05
C MET A 13 29.01 11.63 -57.68
N LEU A 14 28.62 10.46 -57.16
CA LEU A 14 28.23 10.30 -55.74
C LEU A 14 28.74 9.01 -55.09
N VAL A 15 29.62 8.27 -55.78
CA VAL A 15 30.14 6.97 -55.30
C VAL A 15 31.57 7.09 -54.74
N LEU A 16 32.16 8.30 -54.70
CA LEU A 16 33.57 8.49 -54.33
C LEU A 16 33.82 9.43 -53.14
N LEU A 17 32.94 9.41 -52.12
CA LEU A 17 33.17 10.15 -50.86
C LEU A 17 32.65 9.40 -49.62
N LEU A 18 32.89 8.09 -49.56
CA LEU A 18 32.56 7.23 -48.43
C LEU A 18 33.75 6.33 -48.03
N ALA A 19 34.97 6.85 -48.17
CA ALA A 19 36.16 6.19 -47.64
C ALA A 19 36.52 6.82 -46.28
N ALA A 20 36.57 5.95 -45.25
CA ALA A 20 37.22 6.14 -43.96
C ALA A 20 36.51 7.03 -42.92
N PHE A 21 35.34 6.59 -42.44
CA PHE A 21 35.00 6.79 -41.03
C PHE A 21 35.34 5.50 -40.25
N PRO A 22 36.35 5.50 -39.36
CA PRO A 22 36.59 4.35 -38.50
C PRO A 22 35.35 4.12 -37.64
N VAL A 23 34.75 2.94 -37.76
CA VAL A 23 33.68 2.50 -36.85
C VAL A 23 34.30 2.34 -35.48
N MET A 24 34.30 3.41 -34.69
CA MET A 24 34.62 3.34 -33.27
C MET A 24 33.53 2.51 -32.59
N SER A 25 33.76 1.20 -32.46
CA SER A 25 32.98 0.34 -31.57
C SER A 25 33.24 0.79 -30.13
N VAL A 26 32.40 1.69 -29.63
CA VAL A 26 32.35 1.99 -28.20
C VAL A 26 31.80 0.74 -27.52
N ALA A 27 32.69 -0.06 -26.93
CA ALA A 27 32.30 -1.19 -26.09
C ALA A 27 31.36 -0.67 -24.99
N ALA A 28 30.08 -1.03 -25.08
CA ALA A 28 29.10 -0.67 -24.06
C ALA A 28 29.55 -1.27 -22.72
N LYS A 29 29.75 -0.44 -21.70
CA LYS A 29 30.01 -0.91 -20.33
C LYS A 29 28.92 -1.91 -19.94
N PRO A 30 29.25 -3.09 -19.38
CA PRO A 30 28.25 -4.02 -18.89
C PRO A 30 27.33 -3.29 -17.91
N LYS A 31 26.04 -3.16 -18.25
CA LYS A 31 25.04 -2.69 -17.28
C LYS A 31 24.96 -3.76 -16.20
N VAL A 32 25.59 -3.51 -15.05
CA VAL A 32 25.35 -4.30 -13.84
C VAL A 32 23.83 -4.31 -13.65
N PRO A 33 23.17 -5.49 -13.65
CA PRO A 33 21.74 -5.56 -13.43
C PRO A 33 21.44 -4.91 -12.09
N LYS A 34 20.69 -3.80 -12.11
CA LYS A 34 20.20 -3.23 -10.86
C LYS A 34 19.23 -4.25 -10.29
N THR A 35 19.61 -4.87 -9.18
CA THR A 35 18.72 -5.72 -8.39
C THR A 35 17.59 -4.84 -7.87
N ASP A 36 16.50 -4.78 -8.63
CA ASP A 36 15.33 -4.03 -8.24
C ASP A 36 14.69 -4.70 -7.03
N LYS A 37 14.59 -3.96 -5.92
CA LYS A 37 13.89 -4.43 -4.72
C LYS A 37 12.48 -4.89 -5.09
N LYS A 38 12.08 -6.04 -4.55
CA LYS A 38 10.79 -6.66 -4.81
C LYS A 38 9.84 -6.43 -3.63
N VAL A 39 8.54 -6.37 -3.90
CA VAL A 39 7.47 -6.15 -2.93
C VAL A 39 6.30 -7.09 -3.23
N VAL A 40 5.70 -7.60 -2.17
CA VAL A 40 4.54 -8.50 -2.25
C VAL A 40 3.26 -7.69 -2.35
N PHE A 41 2.37 -8.08 -3.27
CA PHE A 41 1.02 -7.53 -3.41
C PHE A 41 -0.02 -8.64 -3.48
N CYS A 42 -1.22 -8.31 -3.01
CA CYS A 42 -2.47 -8.99 -3.29
C CYS A 42 -3.06 -8.41 -4.58
N HIS A 43 -2.82 -9.10 -5.68
CA HIS A 43 -3.15 -8.64 -7.02
C HIS A 43 -4.52 -9.09 -7.47
N ARG A 44 -5.35 -8.15 -7.93
CA ARG A 44 -6.69 -8.43 -8.41
C ARG A 44 -6.66 -9.14 -9.76
N LYS A 45 -7.21 -10.36 -9.81
CA LYS A 45 -7.28 -11.19 -11.04
C LYS A 45 -8.63 -11.06 -11.75
N GLY A 46 -8.59 -10.51 -12.97
CA GLY A 46 -9.76 -10.39 -13.86
C GLY A 46 -10.68 -9.22 -13.50
N LYS A 47 -11.89 -9.19 -14.08
CA LYS A 47 -12.87 -8.10 -13.90
C LYS A 47 -13.70 -8.19 -12.61
N GLY A 48 -13.50 -9.22 -11.78
CA GLY A 48 -14.26 -9.46 -10.55
C GLY A 48 -13.59 -8.85 -9.31
N LYS A 49 -14.40 -8.42 -8.32
CA LYS A 49 -13.92 -7.74 -7.10
C LYS A 49 -13.29 -8.64 -6.04
N SER A 50 -13.39 -9.97 -6.15
CA SER A 50 -13.08 -10.90 -5.04
C SER A 50 -11.98 -11.93 -5.31
N ARG A 51 -11.31 -11.89 -6.46
CA ARG A 51 -10.22 -12.83 -6.77
C ARG A 51 -8.87 -12.12 -6.68
N PHE A 52 -8.09 -12.46 -5.67
CA PHE A 52 -6.76 -11.92 -5.47
C PHE A 52 -5.72 -13.04 -5.45
N VAL A 53 -4.53 -12.75 -5.96
CA VAL A 53 -3.40 -13.66 -5.96
C VAL A 53 -2.16 -12.94 -5.45
N ARG A 54 -1.33 -13.64 -4.69
CA ARG A 54 -0.06 -13.09 -4.20
C ARG A 54 0.93 -13.00 -5.35
N ILE A 55 1.47 -11.81 -5.61
CA ILE A 55 2.52 -11.57 -6.61
C ILE A 55 3.71 -10.86 -6.00
N ASN A 56 4.88 -11.01 -6.62
CA ASN A 56 6.10 -10.33 -6.21
C ASN A 56 6.64 -9.45 -7.35
N VAL A 57 6.52 -8.14 -7.20
CA VAL A 57 6.78 -7.16 -8.28
C VAL A 57 7.88 -6.20 -7.90
N SER A 58 8.44 -5.50 -8.90
CA SER A 58 9.41 -4.44 -8.64
C SER A 58 8.78 -3.34 -7.79
N LYS A 59 9.49 -2.82 -6.79
CA LYS A 59 9.08 -1.66 -5.98
C LYS A 59 8.77 -0.43 -6.86
N LYS A 60 9.37 -0.33 -8.04
CA LYS A 60 9.06 0.74 -9.01
C LYS A 60 7.63 0.66 -9.56
N SER A 61 7.03 -0.53 -9.54
CA SER A 61 5.67 -0.77 -10.04
C SER A 61 4.59 -0.53 -8.98
N THR A 62 4.95 -0.31 -7.71
CA THR A 62 4.02 -0.12 -6.59
C THR A 62 2.89 0.86 -6.90
N LYS A 63 3.21 2.04 -7.44
CA LYS A 63 2.20 3.07 -7.76
C LYS A 63 1.18 2.59 -8.79
N ALA A 64 1.63 1.82 -9.79
CA ALA A 64 0.76 1.28 -10.82
C ALA A 64 -0.17 0.19 -10.27
N HIS A 65 0.36 -0.71 -9.44
CA HIS A 65 -0.42 -1.78 -8.80
C HIS A 65 -1.50 -1.23 -7.86
N LEU A 66 -1.15 -0.29 -6.98
CA LEU A 66 -2.13 0.37 -6.10
C LEU A 66 -3.23 1.11 -6.88
N LYS A 67 -2.86 1.85 -7.95
CA LYS A 67 -3.85 2.51 -8.83
C LYS A 67 -4.76 1.50 -9.54
N HIS A 68 -4.27 0.29 -9.78
CA HIS A 68 -5.04 -0.79 -10.40
C HIS A 68 -5.96 -1.53 -9.41
N GLY A 69 -5.90 -1.19 -8.11
CA GLY A 69 -6.72 -1.82 -7.07
C GLY A 69 -6.10 -3.07 -6.46
N ASP A 70 -4.79 -3.24 -6.58
CA ASP A 70 -4.04 -4.21 -5.78
C ASP A 70 -3.83 -3.63 -4.37
N GLY A 71 -3.73 -4.49 -3.37
CA GLY A 71 -3.43 -4.10 -1.99
C GLY A 71 -2.22 -4.86 -1.45
N TYR A 72 -1.78 -4.50 -0.25
CA TYR A 72 -0.78 -5.27 0.49
C TYR A 72 -1.47 -6.34 1.36
N PRO A 73 -0.81 -7.47 1.63
CA PRO A 73 -1.23 -8.36 2.72
C PRO A 73 -1.38 -7.57 4.03
N GLY A 74 -2.36 -7.92 4.86
CA GLY A 74 -2.66 -7.25 6.13
C GLY A 74 -3.39 -5.91 5.98
N GLN A 75 -3.70 -5.45 4.77
CA GLN A 75 -4.40 -4.17 4.56
C GLN A 75 -5.86 -4.35 4.13
N ALA A 76 -6.64 -3.29 4.34
CA ALA A 76 -8.01 -3.19 3.85
C ALA A 76 -8.07 -3.40 2.34
N VAL A 77 -9.10 -4.12 1.88
CA VAL A 77 -9.29 -4.42 0.46
C VAL A 77 -9.83 -3.18 -0.26
N PRO A 78 -9.15 -2.66 -1.30
CA PRO A 78 -9.59 -1.45 -1.98
C PRO A 78 -11.02 -1.56 -2.53
N GLY A 79 -11.92 -0.70 -2.04
CA GLY A 79 -13.32 -0.64 -2.46
C GLY A 79 -14.23 -1.74 -1.89
N MET A 80 -13.79 -2.44 -0.83
CA MET A 80 -14.59 -3.39 -0.08
C MET A 80 -14.52 -3.07 1.42
N GLU A 81 -15.50 -2.31 1.91
CA GLU A 81 -15.58 -1.91 3.32
C GLU A 81 -15.67 -3.12 4.27
N GLY A 82 -14.96 -3.05 5.40
CA GLY A 82 -14.91 -4.13 6.40
C GLY A 82 -14.12 -5.38 5.97
N LYS A 83 -13.47 -5.34 4.81
CA LYS A 83 -12.71 -6.47 4.25
C LYS A 83 -11.22 -6.22 4.28
N TRP A 84 -10.46 -7.25 4.60
CA TRP A 84 -9.01 -7.20 4.74
C TRP A 84 -8.35 -8.32 3.94
N PHE A 85 -7.09 -8.11 3.53
CA PHE A 85 -6.24 -9.19 3.03
C PHE A 85 -5.55 -9.88 4.20
N ASP A 86 -5.66 -11.20 4.28
CA ASP A 86 -4.73 -11.98 5.10
C ASP A 86 -3.35 -12.09 4.43
N GLU A 87 -2.40 -12.74 5.10
CA GLU A 87 -1.03 -13.01 4.58
C GLU A 87 -1.00 -13.86 3.30
N ALA A 88 -2.08 -14.58 3.01
CA ALA A 88 -2.28 -15.38 1.81
C ALA A 88 -3.04 -14.62 0.71
N CYS A 89 -3.34 -13.33 0.90
CA CYS A 89 -4.15 -12.51 0.01
C CYS A 89 -5.60 -13.02 -0.17
N LYS A 90 -6.13 -13.75 0.81
CA LYS A 90 -7.56 -14.04 0.87
C LYS A 90 -8.27 -12.84 1.47
N VAL A 91 -9.46 -12.59 0.95
CA VAL A 91 -10.36 -11.57 1.48
C VAL A 91 -11.06 -12.15 2.71
N VAL A 92 -10.80 -11.56 3.87
CA VAL A 92 -11.41 -11.93 5.15
C VAL A 92 -12.24 -10.76 5.69
N GLU A 93 -13.21 -11.06 6.55
CA GLU A 93 -13.96 -10.06 7.31
C GLU A 93 -13.25 -9.80 8.63
N ALA A 94 -13.04 -8.53 8.97
CA ALA A 94 -12.61 -8.18 10.31
C ALA A 94 -13.79 -8.22 11.27
N THR A 95 -13.54 -8.68 12.48
CA THR A 95 -14.50 -8.54 13.59
C THR A 95 -14.37 -7.13 14.13
N ARG A 96 -15.43 -6.33 13.99
CA ARG A 96 -15.47 -5.00 14.60
C ARG A 96 -15.86 -5.09 16.07
N VAL A 97 -15.05 -4.52 16.93
CA VAL A 97 -15.33 -4.34 18.36
C VAL A 97 -15.50 -2.86 18.64
N THR A 98 -16.55 -2.49 19.37
CA THR A 98 -16.90 -1.10 19.72
C THR A 98 -16.88 -0.90 21.22
N SER A 99 -16.41 0.25 21.69
CA SER A 99 -16.61 0.68 23.07
C SER A 99 -18.07 1.08 23.31
N GLU A 100 -18.45 1.21 24.57
CA GLU A 100 -19.59 2.06 24.93
C GLU A 100 -19.28 3.53 24.58
N PRO A 101 -20.29 4.41 24.44
CA PRO A 101 -20.05 5.85 24.29
C PRO A 101 -19.29 6.42 25.50
N ILE A 102 -18.17 7.10 25.25
CA ILE A 102 -17.31 7.68 26.28
C ILE A 102 -17.20 9.18 26.06
N THR A 103 -17.47 9.97 27.09
CA THR A 103 -17.20 11.42 27.07
C THR A 103 -15.75 11.67 27.43
N LEU A 104 -15.01 12.28 26.51
CA LEU A 104 -13.60 12.66 26.68
C LEU A 104 -13.49 14.18 26.72
N GLU A 105 -12.64 14.69 27.61
CA GLU A 105 -12.18 16.08 27.69
C GLU A 105 -10.87 16.28 26.90
N PHE A 106 -10.28 17.46 26.97
CA PHE A 106 -9.04 17.77 26.24
C PHE A 106 -7.91 16.79 26.53
N GLU A 107 -7.31 16.25 25.46
CA GLU A 107 -6.18 15.31 25.50
C GLU A 107 -6.44 13.99 26.24
N GLN A 108 -7.67 13.71 26.65
CA GLN A 108 -8.03 12.41 27.22
C GLN A 108 -8.01 11.33 26.14
N TRP A 109 -7.60 10.13 26.56
CA TRP A 109 -7.55 8.96 25.71
C TRP A 109 -8.76 8.07 25.94
N GLY A 110 -9.31 7.54 24.85
CA GLY A 110 -10.21 6.40 24.89
C GLY A 110 -9.62 5.25 24.08
N THR A 111 -9.93 4.03 24.47
CA THR A 111 -9.40 2.82 23.84
C THR A 111 -10.50 1.76 23.70
N VAL A 112 -10.27 0.83 22.75
CA VAL A 112 -11.03 -0.42 22.66
C VAL A 112 -10.06 -1.54 22.28
N SER A 113 -10.18 -2.69 22.94
CA SER A 113 -9.28 -3.83 22.73
C SER A 113 -9.89 -4.86 21.79
N CYS A 114 -9.04 -5.50 20.99
CA CYS A 114 -9.40 -6.72 20.27
C CYS A 114 -9.56 -7.90 21.24
N PRO A 115 -10.37 -8.92 20.91
CA PRO A 115 -10.49 -10.11 21.74
C PRO A 115 -9.16 -10.87 21.81
N ALA A 116 -8.97 -11.70 22.84
CA ALA A 116 -7.78 -12.54 22.94
C ALA A 116 -7.61 -13.43 21.70
N GLY A 117 -6.38 -13.48 21.17
CA GLY A 117 -6.06 -14.20 19.92
C GLY A 117 -6.45 -13.45 18.65
N TYR A 118 -6.66 -12.13 18.73
CA TYR A 118 -6.87 -11.26 17.58
C TYR A 118 -5.86 -10.10 17.59
N SER A 119 -5.44 -9.70 16.40
CA SER A 119 -4.64 -8.49 16.17
C SER A 119 -5.50 -7.38 15.59
N VAL A 120 -5.16 -6.13 15.94
CA VAL A 120 -5.79 -4.97 15.32
C VAL A 120 -5.28 -4.81 13.90
N VAL A 121 -6.19 -4.53 12.97
CA VAL A 121 -5.82 -4.22 11.58
C VAL A 121 -6.28 -2.84 11.15
N GLY A 122 -7.36 -2.35 11.76
CA GLY A 122 -7.83 -0.98 11.59
C GLY A 122 -8.70 -0.55 12.75
N GLY A 123 -9.25 0.65 12.66
CA GLY A 123 -10.13 1.19 13.68
C GLY A 123 -10.41 2.66 13.46
N GLY A 124 -11.12 3.25 14.41
CA GLY A 124 -11.51 4.64 14.36
C GLY A 124 -12.45 5.01 15.49
N TYR A 125 -13.24 6.04 15.24
CA TYR A 125 -14.25 6.53 16.16
C TYR A 125 -15.44 7.09 15.41
N GLU A 126 -16.58 7.17 16.09
CA GLU A 126 -17.83 7.77 15.65
C GLU A 126 -18.32 8.77 16.71
N GLY A 127 -19.22 9.67 16.32
CA GLY A 127 -19.85 10.63 17.24
C GLY A 127 -19.05 11.91 17.51
N ALA A 128 -17.87 12.07 16.91
CA ALA A 128 -17.07 13.28 17.09
C ALA A 128 -17.79 14.54 16.59
N THR A 129 -17.81 15.55 17.44
CA THR A 129 -18.32 16.90 17.17
C THR A 129 -17.20 17.93 17.03
N SER A 130 -15.97 17.58 17.42
CA SER A 130 -14.76 18.40 17.29
C SER A 130 -13.58 17.57 16.75
N SER A 131 -12.38 18.16 16.71
CA SER A 131 -11.19 17.48 16.25
C SER A 131 -10.76 16.36 17.20
N VAL A 132 -10.11 15.34 16.64
CA VAL A 132 -9.39 14.29 17.35
C VAL A 132 -7.90 14.47 17.03
N LEU A 133 -7.05 14.42 18.05
CA LEU A 133 -5.61 14.65 17.89
C LEU A 133 -4.91 13.40 17.34
N TYR A 134 -5.31 12.23 17.82
CA TYR A 134 -4.75 10.95 17.41
C TYR A 134 -5.84 9.90 17.25
N SER A 135 -5.70 9.05 16.24
CA SER A 135 -6.52 7.86 16.01
C SER A 135 -5.64 6.84 15.31
N GLN A 136 -5.16 5.85 16.06
CA GLN A 136 -4.11 4.93 15.62
C GLN A 136 -4.24 3.55 16.28
N PRO A 137 -3.61 2.51 15.71
CA PRO A 137 -3.55 1.22 16.38
C PRO A 137 -2.77 1.33 17.69
N ALA A 138 -3.23 0.57 18.68
CA ALA A 138 -2.54 0.31 19.93
C ALA A 138 -1.94 -1.09 19.86
N GLU A 139 -0.69 -1.17 19.38
CA GLU A 139 0.03 -2.42 19.15
C GLU A 139 1.53 -2.26 19.47
N GLU A 140 2.23 -3.39 19.65
CA GLU A 140 3.65 -3.38 20.00
C GLU A 140 4.50 -2.63 18.96
N GLY A 141 5.33 -1.70 19.43
CA GLY A 141 6.19 -0.88 18.58
C GLY A 141 5.59 0.44 18.11
N ILE A 142 4.31 0.70 18.40
CA ILE A 142 3.64 1.98 18.09
C ILE A 142 3.46 2.82 19.36
N ALA A 143 4.23 3.90 19.52
CA ALA A 143 4.08 4.78 20.66
C ALA A 143 2.67 5.46 20.67
N PRO A 144 2.00 5.60 21.84
CA PRO A 144 2.52 5.37 23.19
C PRO A 144 2.25 3.96 23.78
N TYR A 145 1.94 2.95 22.95
CA TYR A 145 1.73 1.58 23.42
C TYR A 145 2.85 1.11 24.36
N PRO A 146 2.53 0.39 25.45
CA PRO A 146 1.19 -0.08 25.84
C PRO A 146 0.40 0.91 26.73
N THR A 147 0.96 2.08 27.04
CA THR A 147 0.42 2.95 28.09
C THR A 147 -0.29 4.14 27.49
N TYR A 148 -1.60 4.20 27.70
CA TYR A 148 -2.46 5.32 27.38
C TYR A 148 -2.99 5.90 28.69
N THR A 149 -3.34 7.18 28.70
CA THR A 149 -3.93 7.77 29.91
C THR A 149 -5.22 6.99 30.23
N PHE A 150 -5.30 6.42 31.45
CA PHE A 150 -6.41 5.59 31.95
C PHE A 150 -6.53 4.17 31.40
N TYR A 151 -5.64 3.71 30.52
CA TYR A 151 -5.64 2.32 30.06
C TYR A 151 -4.24 1.80 29.72
N ILE A 152 -3.92 0.59 30.17
CA ILE A 152 -2.67 -0.10 29.83
C ILE A 152 -3.06 -1.39 29.12
N PHE A 153 -2.69 -1.50 27.85
CA PHE A 153 -2.79 -2.77 27.13
C PHE A 153 -1.85 -3.78 27.77
N THR A 154 -2.31 -4.99 28.06
CA THR A 154 -1.42 -6.04 28.59
C THR A 154 -0.90 -6.88 27.43
N PRO A 155 0.37 -6.75 26.98
CA PRO A 155 0.86 -7.50 25.83
C PRO A 155 0.59 -9.01 25.97
N PRO A 156 0.13 -9.69 24.91
CA PRO A 156 0.06 -9.25 23.50
C PRO A 156 -1.29 -8.60 23.11
N GLU A 157 -2.03 -8.02 24.05
CA GLU A 157 -3.28 -7.31 23.74
C GLU A 157 -3.05 -6.13 22.79
N GLU A 158 -3.90 -6.03 21.78
CA GLU A 158 -3.90 -4.98 20.78
C GLU A 158 -5.29 -4.34 20.65
N GLY A 159 -5.38 -3.15 20.07
CA GLY A 159 -6.65 -2.47 19.89
C GLY A 159 -6.52 -1.14 19.15
N TRP A 160 -7.48 -0.25 19.38
CA TRP A 160 -7.45 1.10 18.81
C TRP A 160 -7.45 2.15 19.90
N ALA A 161 -6.66 3.20 19.72
CA ALA A 161 -6.55 4.30 20.67
C ALA A 161 -6.85 5.64 19.98
N VAL A 162 -7.62 6.47 20.68
CA VAL A 162 -8.05 7.79 20.22
C VAL A 162 -7.74 8.82 21.30
N GLN A 163 -7.11 9.93 20.92
CA GLN A 163 -6.91 11.08 21.83
C GLN A 163 -7.80 12.24 21.41
N ASN A 164 -8.62 12.71 22.34
CA ASN A 164 -9.56 13.79 22.08
C ASN A 164 -8.86 15.15 21.86
N GLY A 165 -9.48 15.99 21.02
CA GLY A 165 -9.10 17.38 20.80
C GLY A 165 -9.59 18.34 21.88
N PRO A 166 -9.60 19.66 21.59
CA PRO A 166 -9.79 20.71 22.59
C PRO A 166 -11.17 20.72 23.26
N ASP A 167 -12.20 20.26 22.56
CA ASP A 167 -13.58 20.30 23.06
C ASP A 167 -13.99 18.96 23.67
N THR A 168 -14.74 19.02 24.77
CA THR A 168 -15.37 17.83 25.35
C THR A 168 -16.38 17.23 24.36
N GLN A 169 -16.25 15.93 24.08
CA GLN A 169 -17.14 15.23 23.16
C GLN A 169 -17.34 13.77 23.56
N THR A 170 -18.46 13.19 23.12
CA THR A 170 -18.78 11.77 23.34
C THR A 170 -18.44 10.97 22.09
N LEU A 171 -17.55 9.99 22.23
CA LEU A 171 -17.09 9.15 21.14
C LEU A 171 -17.47 7.69 21.36
N THR A 172 -17.76 6.99 20.27
CA THR A 172 -17.74 5.52 20.23
C THR A 172 -16.50 5.10 19.47
N ILE A 173 -15.59 4.37 20.13
CA ILE A 173 -14.32 3.95 19.53
C ILE A 173 -14.47 2.52 19.01
N TYR A 174 -13.90 2.22 17.86
CA TYR A 174 -13.94 0.87 17.31
C TYR A 174 -12.57 0.39 16.82
N ALA A 175 -12.36 -0.92 16.92
CA ALA A 175 -11.23 -1.64 16.34
C ALA A 175 -11.77 -2.71 15.38
N ASP A 176 -11.14 -2.83 14.21
CA ASP A 176 -11.33 -3.92 13.28
C ASP A 176 -10.23 -4.96 13.54
N CYS A 177 -10.62 -6.15 13.96
CA CYS A 177 -9.71 -7.19 14.46
C CYS A 177 -9.72 -8.44 13.58
N LEU A 178 -8.54 -9.04 13.35
CA LEU A 178 -8.40 -10.34 12.68
C LEU A 178 -7.81 -11.39 13.63
N PRO A 179 -8.18 -12.67 13.51
CA PRO A 179 -7.53 -13.73 14.28
C PRO A 179 -6.01 -13.71 14.04
N THR A 180 -5.22 -13.78 15.12
CA THR A 180 -3.78 -13.99 15.01
C THR A 180 -3.55 -15.34 14.34
N ALA A 181 -2.63 -15.40 13.37
CA ALA A 181 -2.22 -16.68 12.82
C ALA A 181 -1.68 -17.59 13.95
N PRO A 182 -2.05 -18.88 13.95
CA PRO A 182 -1.54 -19.83 14.94
C PRO A 182 -0.03 -20.05 14.85
#